data_AF-A0A7K1G9R3-F1
#
_entry.id   AF-A0A7K1G9R3-F1
#
_cell.length_a   1.000
_cell.length_b   1.000
_cell.length_c   1.000
_cell.angle_alpha   90.00
_cell.angle_beta   90.00
_cell.angle_gamma   90.00
#
_symmetry.space_group_name_H-M   'P 1'
#
loop_
_entity.id
_entity.type
_entity.pdbx_description
1 polymer ?
#
loop_
_entity_poly.entity_id
_entity_poly.type
_entity_poly.pdbx_seq_one_letter_code
_entity_poly.pdbx_strand_id
1 'polypeptide(L)'
;MNIIELFEELKIDKNNILLFSPEDIIRVEKQVNVEKRINPDIDVNVANNLILALKEYREELYFIASNRILYSLFSKKNYSRHNFPSPQREYDSEKIQSFINQFLNDDLVLFFDQHLSQNKFDFINDIFDYKDCFPEDALFQLNKKLNGKLDAILVNLSQNNSENNAAIAYVEYRSFFVLLSYFSSIEIDNKIRSLVNIVSVRYNANKLSDFYMGCISAMQGYVAYDPSLTDILVRNREAVVSNSIDRDSSGDSSGMSGKTIFFIVLALIKVVALFAKCSSH
;
A
#
# COMPACT_ATOMS: atom_id res chain seq x y z
N MET A 1 -4.85 -17.91 -15.27
CA MET A 1 -3.69 -18.45 -14.54
C MET A 1 -2.42 -18.01 -15.26
N ASN A 2 -1.36 -17.61 -14.56
CA ASN A 2 -0.06 -17.25 -15.16
C ASN A 2 1.01 -18.34 -14.96
N ILE A 3 2.23 -18.10 -15.46
CA ILE A 3 3.31 -19.10 -15.40
C ILE A 3 3.78 -19.42 -13.97
N ILE A 4 3.68 -18.48 -13.03
CA ILE A 4 4.07 -18.70 -11.62
C ILE A 4 3.01 -19.51 -10.88
N GLU A 5 1.73 -19.24 -11.13
CA GLU A 5 0.62 -20.08 -10.64
C GLU A 5 0.74 -21.51 -11.16
N LEU A 6 1.04 -21.71 -12.45
CA LEU A 6 1.25 -23.04 -13.03
C LEU A 6 2.49 -23.73 -12.47
N PHE A 7 3.61 -23.00 -12.35
CA PHE A 7 4.84 -23.50 -11.75
C PHE A 7 4.58 -24.06 -10.34
N GLU A 8 3.75 -23.36 -9.57
CA GLU A 8 3.35 -23.78 -8.24
C GLU A 8 2.43 -24.99 -8.23
N GLU A 9 1.40 -25.01 -9.09
CA GLU A 9 0.42 -26.09 -9.18
C GLU A 9 1.11 -27.42 -9.51
N LEU A 10 2.11 -27.38 -10.39
CA LEU A 10 2.92 -28.54 -10.77
C LEU A 10 3.92 -28.96 -9.69
N LYS A 11 4.04 -28.21 -8.59
CA LYS A 11 4.96 -28.46 -7.48
C LYS A 11 6.41 -28.60 -7.95
N ILE A 12 6.81 -27.77 -8.92
CA ILE A 12 8.18 -27.75 -9.43
C ILE A 12 9.11 -27.26 -8.31
N ASP A 13 10.22 -27.98 -8.10
CA ASP A 13 11.16 -27.65 -7.04
C ASP A 13 11.95 -26.36 -7.36
N LYS A 14 11.58 -25.29 -6.67
CA LYS A 14 12.19 -23.96 -6.77
C LYS A 14 13.69 -23.97 -6.53
N ASN A 15 14.19 -24.86 -5.68
CA ASN A 15 15.59 -24.88 -5.28
C ASN A 15 16.51 -25.43 -6.38
N ASN A 16 15.94 -26.18 -7.32
CA ASN A 16 16.69 -26.91 -8.35
C ASN A 16 16.51 -26.34 -9.76
N ILE A 17 15.72 -25.26 -9.95
CA ILE A 17 15.46 -24.65 -11.28
C ILE A 17 16.75 -24.43 -12.07
N LEU A 18 17.78 -23.88 -11.42
CA LEU A 18 19.07 -23.58 -12.06
C LEU A 18 19.84 -24.83 -12.50
N LEU A 19 19.54 -25.98 -11.91
CA LEU A 19 20.22 -27.26 -12.15
C LEU A 19 19.47 -28.18 -13.12
N PHE A 20 18.32 -27.76 -13.65
CA PHE A 20 17.49 -28.61 -14.51
C PHE A 20 18.25 -29.04 -15.76
N SER A 21 18.31 -30.36 -15.98
CA SER A 21 18.81 -30.92 -17.23
C SER A 21 17.73 -30.83 -18.34
N PRO A 22 18.10 -31.03 -19.60
CA PRO A 22 17.11 -31.17 -20.68
C PRO A 22 16.05 -32.25 -20.39
N GLU A 23 16.45 -33.37 -19.76
CA GLU A 23 15.53 -34.43 -19.35
C GLU A 23 14.53 -33.97 -18.28
N ASP A 24 14.96 -33.14 -17.32
CA ASP A 24 14.07 -32.58 -16.30
C ASP A 24 13.04 -31.64 -16.94
N ILE A 25 13.46 -30.81 -17.90
CA ILE A 25 12.55 -29.95 -18.66
C ILE A 25 11.54 -30.79 -19.45
N ILE A 26 11.97 -31.89 -20.08
CA ILE A 26 11.05 -32.82 -20.77
C ILE A 26 10.06 -33.46 -19.80
N ARG A 27 10.46 -33.78 -18.57
CA ARG A 27 9.54 -34.29 -17.54
C ARG A 27 8.48 -33.26 -17.17
N VAL A 28 8.89 -32.01 -16.94
CA VAL A 28 7.95 -30.90 -16.68
C VAL A 28 7.02 -30.69 -17.87
N GLU A 29 7.53 -30.73 -19.10
CA GLU A 29 6.72 -30.59 -20.33
C GLU A 29 5.66 -31.70 -20.44
N LYS A 30 6.01 -32.95 -20.09
CA LYS A 30 5.04 -34.05 -20.02
C LYS A 30 3.99 -33.80 -18.93
N GLN A 31 4.41 -33.32 -17.75
CA GLN A 31 3.50 -33.04 -16.63
C GLN A 31 2.51 -31.92 -16.98
N VAL A 32 2.99 -30.81 -17.55
CA VAL A 32 2.16 -29.70 -18.06
C VAL A 32 1.11 -30.21 -19.05
N ASN A 33 1.51 -31.08 -19.98
CA ASN A 33 0.60 -31.63 -20.99
C ASN A 33 -0.48 -32.55 -20.41
N VAL A 34 -0.18 -33.24 -19.31
CA VAL A 34 -1.18 -34.02 -18.57
C VAL A 34 -2.13 -33.08 -17.83
N GLU A 35 -1.59 -32.12 -17.08
CA GLU A 35 -2.39 -31.20 -16.26
C GLU A 35 -3.33 -30.36 -17.12
N LYS A 36 -2.86 -29.87 -18.27
CA LYS A 36 -3.65 -29.13 -19.25
C LYS A 36 -4.88 -29.89 -19.76
N ARG A 37 -4.88 -31.23 -19.75
CA ARG A 37 -6.04 -32.03 -20.17
C ARG A 37 -7.11 -32.12 -19.08
N ILE A 38 -6.73 -31.88 -17.83
CA ILE A 38 -7.57 -32.06 -16.65
C ILE A 38 -8.07 -30.70 -16.16
N ASN A 39 -7.23 -29.67 -16.23
CA ASN A 39 -7.51 -28.33 -15.76
C ASN A 39 -7.70 -27.36 -16.96
N PRO A 40 -8.95 -26.89 -17.21
CA PRO A 40 -9.25 -25.99 -18.32
C PRO A 40 -8.66 -24.58 -18.15
N ASP A 41 -8.22 -24.20 -16.94
CA ASP A 41 -7.60 -22.89 -16.67
C ASP A 41 -6.16 -22.81 -17.22
N ILE A 42 -5.59 -23.95 -17.62
CA ILE A 42 -4.26 -24.04 -18.23
C ILE A 42 -4.38 -23.88 -19.75
N ASP A 43 -4.29 -22.63 -20.18
CA ASP A 43 -4.16 -22.28 -21.58
C ASP A 43 -2.85 -22.83 -22.19
N VAL A 44 -2.91 -23.16 -23.49
CA VAL A 44 -1.76 -23.57 -24.32
C VAL A 44 -0.60 -22.58 -24.21
N ASN A 45 -0.87 -21.27 -24.19
CA ASN A 45 0.17 -20.26 -24.14
C ASN A 45 0.85 -20.26 -22.77
N VAL A 46 0.10 -20.36 -21.67
CA VAL A 46 0.68 -20.43 -20.31
C VAL A 46 1.58 -21.66 -20.17
N ALA A 47 1.12 -22.81 -20.66
CA ALA A 47 1.91 -24.04 -20.72
C ALA A 47 3.22 -23.84 -21.51
N ASN A 48 3.14 -23.33 -22.73
CA ASN A 48 4.30 -23.10 -23.58
C ASN A 48 5.27 -22.06 -22.97
N ASN A 49 4.74 -20.99 -22.39
CA ASN A 49 5.51 -19.93 -21.77
C ASN A 49 6.27 -20.41 -20.53
N LEU A 50 5.67 -21.28 -19.71
CA LEU A 50 6.40 -21.89 -18.60
C LEU A 50 7.56 -22.76 -19.09
N ILE A 51 7.35 -23.56 -20.14
CA ILE A 51 8.42 -24.38 -20.72
C ILE A 51 9.51 -23.49 -21.34
N LEU A 52 9.13 -22.40 -22.00
CA LEU A 52 10.08 -21.42 -22.52
C LEU A 52 10.90 -20.76 -21.39
N ALA A 53 10.25 -20.34 -20.31
CA ALA A 53 10.89 -19.79 -19.13
C ALA A 53 11.91 -20.77 -18.53
N LEU A 54 11.55 -22.05 -18.40
CA LEU A 54 12.45 -23.09 -17.90
C LEU A 54 13.62 -23.41 -18.86
N LYS A 55 13.47 -23.20 -20.16
CA LYS A 55 14.53 -23.45 -21.15
C LYS A 55 15.52 -22.29 -21.21
N GLU A 56 14.99 -21.08 -21.38
CA GLU A 56 15.74 -19.88 -21.79
C GLU A 56 15.88 -18.80 -20.71
N TYR A 57 15.05 -18.81 -19.66
CA TYR A 57 14.98 -17.75 -18.64
C TYR A 57 15.03 -18.29 -17.20
N ARG A 58 15.91 -19.26 -16.94
CA ARG A 58 15.96 -19.98 -15.66
C ARG A 58 16.38 -19.09 -14.50
N GLU A 59 17.31 -18.16 -14.75
CA GLU A 59 17.83 -17.26 -13.73
C GLU A 59 16.75 -16.28 -13.28
N GLU A 60 16.01 -15.72 -14.25
CA GLU A 60 14.92 -14.78 -14.02
C GLU A 60 13.73 -15.47 -13.34
N LEU A 61 13.35 -16.67 -13.81
CA LEU A 61 12.32 -17.47 -13.15
C LEU A 61 12.73 -17.84 -11.71
N TYR A 62 13.98 -18.22 -11.49
CA TYR A 62 14.50 -18.51 -10.15
C TYR A 62 14.46 -17.28 -9.24
N PHE A 63 14.83 -16.10 -9.76
CA PHE A 63 14.75 -14.84 -9.01
C PHE A 63 13.33 -14.58 -8.53
N ILE A 64 12.33 -14.67 -9.41
CA ILE A 64 10.91 -14.52 -9.03
C ILE A 64 10.50 -15.60 -8.02
N ALA A 65 10.86 -16.87 -8.26
CA ALA A 65 10.47 -18.00 -7.43
C ALA A 65 11.09 -18.00 -6.02
N SER A 66 12.28 -17.42 -5.88
CA SER A 66 13.01 -17.31 -4.62
C SER A 66 12.69 -16.03 -3.84
N ASN A 67 12.01 -15.07 -4.48
CA ASN A 67 11.60 -13.82 -3.85
C ASN A 67 10.18 -13.89 -3.28
N ARG A 68 10.03 -13.80 -1.96
CA ARG A 68 8.71 -13.86 -1.30
C ARG A 68 7.71 -12.86 -1.89
N ILE A 69 8.11 -11.61 -2.08
CA ILE A 69 7.20 -10.51 -2.44
C ILE A 69 6.71 -10.72 -3.87
N LEU A 70 7.64 -10.91 -4.82
CA LEU A 70 7.30 -11.14 -6.23
C LEU A 70 6.56 -12.46 -6.41
N TYR A 71 7.00 -13.53 -5.75
CA TYR A 71 6.31 -14.81 -5.81
C TYR A 71 4.88 -14.72 -5.28
N SER A 72 4.68 -14.07 -4.13
CA SER A 72 3.34 -13.91 -3.53
C SER A 72 2.40 -13.09 -4.44
N LEU A 73 2.95 -12.07 -5.11
CA LEU A 73 2.21 -11.27 -6.09
C LEU A 73 1.76 -12.13 -7.27
N PHE A 74 2.69 -12.83 -7.94
CA PHE A 74 2.38 -13.56 -9.17
C PHE A 74 1.65 -14.88 -8.90
N SER A 75 1.86 -15.53 -7.75
CA SER A 75 1.10 -16.72 -7.35
C SER A 75 -0.27 -16.39 -6.76
N LYS A 76 -0.58 -15.10 -6.54
CA LYS A 76 -1.83 -14.61 -5.92
C LYS A 76 -2.11 -15.21 -4.53
N LYS A 77 -1.04 -15.56 -3.80
CA LYS A 77 -1.11 -16.19 -2.46
C LYS A 77 -0.12 -15.51 -1.53
N ASN A 78 -0.52 -15.29 -0.28
CA ASN A 78 0.37 -14.70 0.72
C ASN A 78 1.20 -15.79 1.40
N TYR A 79 2.52 -15.73 1.24
CA TYR A 79 3.43 -16.66 1.88
C TYR A 79 4.19 -16.08 3.06
N SER A 80 4.59 -16.96 3.99
CA SER A 80 5.48 -16.61 5.11
C SER A 80 6.93 -16.49 4.65
N ARG A 81 7.69 -15.61 5.31
CA ARG A 81 9.13 -15.42 5.04
C ARG A 81 9.95 -16.69 5.23
N HIS A 82 9.53 -17.59 6.10
CA HIS A 82 10.22 -18.85 6.40
C HIS A 82 10.26 -19.82 5.21
N ASN A 83 9.42 -19.60 4.19
CA ASN A 83 9.35 -20.46 3.00
C ASN A 83 10.36 -20.06 1.91
N PHE A 84 11.14 -19.00 2.11
CA PHE A 84 12.03 -18.45 1.09
C PHE A 84 13.46 -18.32 1.60
N PRO A 85 14.45 -18.55 0.73
CA PRO A 85 15.84 -18.26 1.05
C PRO A 85 16.05 -16.76 1.27
N SER A 86 17.22 -16.39 1.79
CA SER A 86 17.61 -14.97 1.85
C SER A 86 17.65 -14.40 0.43
N PRO A 87 17.18 -13.16 0.20
CA PRO A 87 17.16 -12.57 -1.14
C PRO A 87 18.56 -12.56 -1.76
N GLN A 88 18.65 -12.97 -3.02
CA GLN A 88 19.87 -12.74 -3.81
C GLN A 88 20.05 -11.24 -3.98
N ARG A 89 21.22 -10.72 -3.59
CA ARG A 89 21.52 -9.28 -3.61
C ARG A 89 21.97 -8.77 -4.98
N GLU A 90 22.43 -9.65 -5.85
CA GLU A 90 22.88 -9.30 -7.20
C GLU A 90 21.93 -9.95 -8.20
N TYR A 91 21.26 -9.11 -9.00
CA TYR A 91 20.43 -9.51 -10.13
C TYR A 91 20.54 -8.45 -11.22
N ASP A 92 20.28 -8.87 -12.47
CA ASP A 92 20.24 -7.98 -13.63
C ASP A 92 18.80 -7.46 -13.80
N SER A 93 18.56 -6.22 -13.37
CA SER A 93 17.22 -5.62 -13.38
C SER A 93 16.60 -5.57 -14.78
N GLU A 94 17.40 -5.36 -15.83
CA GLU A 94 16.91 -5.28 -17.21
C GLU A 94 16.42 -6.65 -17.71
N LYS A 95 17.13 -7.73 -17.37
CA LYS A 95 16.68 -9.09 -17.68
C LYS A 95 15.41 -9.47 -16.94
N ILE A 96 15.32 -9.16 -15.65
CA ILE A 96 14.10 -9.41 -14.87
C ILE A 96 12.93 -8.59 -15.45
N GLN A 97 13.18 -7.34 -15.84
CA GLN A 97 12.18 -6.49 -16.46
C GLN A 97 11.68 -7.08 -17.77
N SER A 98 12.57 -7.54 -18.64
CA SER A 98 12.21 -8.22 -19.89
C SER A 98 11.38 -9.49 -19.63
N PHE A 99 11.77 -10.29 -18.63
CA PHE A 99 11.03 -11.48 -18.22
C PHE A 99 9.62 -11.16 -17.73
N ILE A 100 9.48 -10.18 -16.83
CA ILE A 100 8.16 -9.75 -16.33
C ILE A 100 7.33 -9.20 -17.49
N ASN A 101 7.93 -8.39 -18.36
CA ASN A 101 7.23 -7.84 -19.52
C ASN A 101 6.68 -8.95 -20.43
N GLN A 102 7.48 -9.99 -20.68
CA GLN A 102 7.12 -11.08 -21.57
C GLN A 102 6.07 -12.03 -20.98
N PHE A 103 6.16 -12.34 -19.68
CA PHE A 103 5.40 -13.46 -19.11
C PHE A 103 4.37 -13.07 -18.06
N LEU A 104 4.49 -11.89 -17.45
CA LEU A 104 3.78 -11.54 -16.21
C LEU A 104 3.22 -10.11 -16.19
N ASN A 105 3.35 -9.36 -17.29
CA ASN A 105 2.98 -7.95 -17.35
C ASN A 105 1.49 -7.73 -17.08
N ASP A 106 0.63 -8.56 -17.66
CA ASP A 106 -0.82 -8.44 -17.51
C ASP A 106 -1.24 -8.61 -16.04
N ASP A 107 -0.63 -9.55 -15.30
CA ASP A 107 -0.88 -9.74 -13.87
C ASP A 107 -0.37 -8.55 -13.04
N LEU A 108 0.78 -7.98 -13.40
CA LEU A 108 1.33 -6.79 -12.72
C LEU A 108 0.43 -5.56 -12.92
N VAL A 109 -0.01 -5.31 -14.16
CA VAL A 109 -0.91 -4.21 -14.49
C VAL A 109 -2.27 -4.41 -13.80
N LEU A 110 -2.80 -5.64 -13.81
CA LEU A 110 -4.03 -5.97 -13.10
C LEU A 110 -3.91 -5.73 -11.60
N PHE A 111 -2.78 -6.11 -11.00
CA PHE A 111 -2.48 -5.85 -9.59
C PHE A 111 -2.53 -4.35 -9.28
N PHE A 112 -1.83 -3.52 -10.07
CA PHE A 112 -1.87 -2.07 -9.90
C PHE A 112 -3.30 -1.51 -9.98
N ASP A 113 -4.07 -1.95 -10.97
CA ASP A 113 -5.41 -1.44 -11.22
C ASP A 113 -6.40 -1.79 -10.12
N GLN A 114 -6.36 -3.04 -9.65
CA GLN A 114 -7.19 -3.50 -8.54
C GLN A 114 -6.86 -2.74 -7.26
N HIS A 115 -5.58 -2.58 -6.91
CA HIS A 115 -5.19 -1.92 -5.67
C HIS A 115 -5.39 -0.40 -5.73
N LEU A 116 -5.18 0.24 -6.88
CA LEU A 116 -5.48 1.67 -7.08
C LEU A 116 -6.98 1.97 -6.98
N SER A 117 -7.83 1.13 -7.60
CA SER A 117 -9.29 1.34 -7.56
C SER A 117 -9.85 1.16 -6.14
N GLN A 118 -9.25 0.27 -5.35
CA GLN A 118 -9.60 0.03 -3.95
C GLN A 118 -8.92 0.99 -2.95
N ASN A 119 -8.11 1.94 -3.42
CA ASN A 119 -7.30 2.85 -2.59
C ASN A 119 -6.37 2.11 -1.60
N LYS A 120 -5.88 0.93 -1.98
CA LYS A 120 -4.96 0.07 -1.22
C LYS A 120 -3.50 0.30 -1.65
N PHE A 121 -3.01 1.52 -1.46
CA PHE A 121 -1.69 1.93 -1.95
C PHE A 121 -0.52 1.28 -1.21
N ASP A 122 -0.75 0.87 0.04
CA ASP A 122 0.17 0.08 0.87
C ASP A 122 0.61 -1.21 0.18
N PHE A 123 -0.32 -1.98 -0.39
CA PHE A 123 0.01 -3.19 -1.16
C PHE A 123 0.89 -2.91 -2.37
N ILE A 124 0.72 -1.75 -3.01
CA ILE A 124 1.57 -1.34 -4.12
C ILE A 124 2.95 -0.93 -3.60
N ASN A 125 3.02 -0.13 -2.52
CA ASN A 125 4.29 0.25 -1.91
C ASN A 125 5.13 -0.96 -1.49
N ASP A 126 4.50 -2.04 -0.98
CA ASP A 126 5.19 -3.25 -0.53
C ASP A 126 6.00 -3.95 -1.65
N ILE A 127 5.64 -3.75 -2.91
CA ILE A 127 6.34 -4.37 -4.05
C ILE A 127 7.36 -3.43 -4.69
N PHE A 128 7.36 -2.15 -4.33
CA PHE A 128 8.19 -1.11 -4.96
C PHE A 128 9.67 -1.16 -4.56
N ASP A 129 10.03 -2.00 -3.58
CA ASP A 129 11.43 -2.38 -3.36
C ASP A 129 12.08 -3.04 -4.60
N TYR A 130 11.26 -3.57 -5.53
CA TYR A 130 11.67 -4.16 -6.81
C TYR A 130 11.22 -3.32 -8.01
N LYS A 131 11.04 -2.01 -7.83
CA LYS A 131 10.55 -1.10 -8.89
C LYS A 131 11.42 -1.16 -10.14
N ASP A 132 12.74 -1.31 -9.97
CA ASP A 132 13.72 -1.45 -11.06
C ASP A 132 13.50 -2.71 -11.92
N CYS A 133 12.85 -3.74 -11.38
CA CYS A 133 12.45 -4.93 -12.14
C CYS A 133 11.15 -4.75 -12.93
N PHE A 134 10.37 -3.68 -12.74
CA PHE A 134 9.06 -3.56 -13.37
C PHE A 134 9.13 -2.92 -14.76
N PRO A 135 8.34 -3.40 -15.75
CA PRO A 135 8.30 -2.82 -17.09
C PRO A 135 7.97 -1.32 -17.07
N GLU A 136 8.71 -0.54 -17.85
CA GLU A 136 8.54 0.92 -17.90
C GLU A 136 7.11 1.34 -18.29
N ASP A 137 6.50 0.62 -19.24
CA ASP A 137 5.12 0.88 -19.66
C ASP A 137 4.13 0.68 -18.51
N ALA A 138 4.29 -0.37 -17.69
CA ALA A 138 3.44 -0.62 -16.53
C ALA A 138 3.60 0.49 -15.48
N LEU A 139 4.86 0.90 -15.22
CA LEU A 139 5.17 2.01 -14.31
C LEU A 139 4.60 3.34 -14.83
N PHE A 140 4.68 3.59 -16.13
CA PHE A 140 4.14 4.79 -16.77
C PHE A 140 2.61 4.85 -16.63
N GLN A 141 1.91 3.74 -16.88
CA GLN A 141 0.45 3.68 -16.70
C GLN A 141 0.03 3.88 -15.24
N LEU A 142 0.77 3.30 -14.30
CA LEU A 142 0.56 3.51 -12.87
C LEU A 142 0.75 4.98 -12.48
N ASN A 143 1.84 5.60 -12.93
CA ASN A 143 2.11 7.02 -12.70
C ASN A 143 1.01 7.93 -13.28
N LYS A 144 0.52 7.63 -14.49
CA LYS A 144 -0.58 8.36 -15.12
C LYS A 144 -1.87 8.26 -14.29
N LYS A 145 -2.20 7.09 -13.75
CA LYS A 145 -3.38 6.89 -12.89
C LYS A 145 -3.25 7.59 -11.54
N LEU A 146 -2.05 7.59 -10.95
CA LEU A 146 -1.75 8.33 -9.72
C LEU A 146 -1.89 9.85 -9.92
N ASN A 147 -1.34 10.37 -11.02
CA ASN A 147 -1.52 11.77 -11.40
C ASN A 147 -3.00 12.12 -11.58
N GLY A 148 -3.77 11.25 -12.25
CA GLY A 148 -5.22 11.46 -12.40
C GLY A 148 -5.97 11.52 -11.06
N LYS A 149 -5.58 10.71 -10.06
CA LYS A 149 -6.12 10.81 -8.69
C LYS A 149 -5.74 12.13 -8.02
N LEU A 150 -4.49 12.59 -8.17
CA LEU A 150 -4.05 13.88 -7.64
C LEU A 150 -4.80 15.05 -8.28
N ASP A 151 -5.01 15.01 -9.59
CA ASP A 151 -5.79 16.01 -10.32
C ASP A 151 -7.26 16.01 -9.86
N ALA A 152 -7.85 14.84 -9.63
CA ALA A 152 -9.20 14.71 -9.08
C ALA A 152 -9.34 15.33 -7.68
N ILE A 153 -8.33 15.17 -6.80
CA ILE A 153 -8.30 15.85 -5.50
C ILE A 153 -8.30 17.37 -5.68
N LEU A 154 -7.41 17.89 -6.53
CA LEU A 154 -7.27 19.34 -6.76
C LEU A 154 -8.57 19.96 -7.30
N VAL A 155 -9.22 19.29 -8.25
CA VAL A 155 -10.53 19.74 -8.80
C VAL A 155 -11.60 19.72 -7.71
N ASN A 156 -11.70 18.64 -6.94
CA ASN A 156 -12.71 18.50 -5.89
C ASN A 156 -12.58 19.59 -4.81
N LEU A 157 -11.36 19.82 -4.32
CA LEU A 157 -11.09 20.79 -3.26
C LEU A 157 -11.15 22.25 -3.72
N SER A 158 -10.80 22.54 -4.99
CA SER A 158 -10.89 23.89 -5.55
C SER A 158 -12.34 24.33 -5.76
N GLN A 159 -13.22 23.41 -6.16
CA GLN A 159 -14.66 23.67 -6.34
C GLN A 159 -15.43 23.79 -5.03
N ASN A 160 -14.78 23.55 -3.89
CA ASN A 160 -15.38 23.67 -2.57
C ASN A 160 -16.54 22.68 -2.32
N ASN A 161 -16.48 21.52 -2.98
CA ASN A 161 -17.51 20.48 -2.92
C ASN A 161 -17.31 19.60 -1.67
N SER A 162 -17.50 20.17 -0.47
CA SER A 162 -17.30 19.42 0.78
C SER A 162 -18.16 18.16 0.90
N GLU A 163 -19.31 18.12 0.24
CA GLU A 163 -20.18 16.95 0.15
C GLU A 163 -19.55 15.78 -0.63
N ASN A 164 -18.56 16.05 -1.49
CA ASN A 164 -17.85 15.07 -2.31
C ASN A 164 -16.48 14.65 -1.73
N ASN A 165 -16.17 15.01 -0.47
CA ASN A 165 -14.90 14.59 0.16
C ASN A 165 -14.77 13.06 0.25
N ALA A 166 -15.89 12.33 0.36
CA ALA A 166 -15.91 10.86 0.34
C ALA A 166 -15.32 10.28 -0.97
N ALA A 167 -15.50 10.98 -2.11
CA ALA A 167 -14.96 10.56 -3.40
C ALA A 167 -13.42 10.68 -3.47
N ILE A 168 -12.83 11.46 -2.57
CA ILE A 168 -11.38 11.69 -2.50
C ILE A 168 -10.77 11.30 -1.16
N ALA A 169 -11.45 10.47 -0.34
CA ALA A 169 -11.03 10.11 1.02
C ALA A 169 -9.59 9.56 1.09
N TYR A 170 -9.07 9.00 -0.01
CA TYR A 170 -7.69 8.57 -0.14
C TYR A 170 -6.64 9.68 0.03
N VAL A 171 -7.02 10.96 -0.02
CA VAL A 171 -6.15 12.10 0.29
C VAL A 171 -5.69 12.12 1.75
N GLU A 172 -6.36 11.38 2.63
CA GLU A 172 -5.94 11.22 4.03
C GLU A 172 -5.00 10.01 4.21
N TYR A 173 -4.70 9.26 3.15
CA TYR A 173 -3.88 8.06 3.23
C TYR A 173 -2.41 8.39 2.99
N ARG A 174 -1.58 8.28 4.03
CA ARG A 174 -0.12 8.47 3.92
C ARG A 174 0.49 7.59 2.81
N SER A 175 -0.02 6.37 2.64
CA SER A 175 0.47 5.42 1.62
C SER A 175 0.28 5.90 0.19
N PHE A 176 -0.72 6.75 -0.08
CA PHE A 176 -0.89 7.39 -1.40
C PHE A 176 0.28 8.33 -1.72
N PHE A 177 0.69 9.15 -0.76
CA PHE A 177 1.80 10.09 -0.91
C PHE A 177 3.17 9.40 -0.94
N VAL A 178 3.34 8.34 -0.15
CA VAL A 178 4.54 7.49 -0.25
C VAL A 178 4.65 6.91 -1.67
N LEU A 179 3.55 6.40 -2.23
CA LEU A 179 3.56 5.85 -3.58
C LEU A 179 3.88 6.90 -4.65
N LEU A 180 3.35 8.12 -4.52
CA LEU A 180 3.68 9.24 -5.40
C LEU A 180 5.17 9.60 -5.38
N SER A 181 5.86 9.38 -4.26
CA SER A 181 7.28 9.72 -4.09
C SER A 181 8.18 8.93 -5.05
N TYR A 182 7.81 7.69 -5.40
CA TYR A 182 8.54 6.89 -6.38
C TYR A 182 8.49 7.45 -7.81
N PHE A 183 7.61 8.42 -8.05
CA PHE A 183 7.41 9.10 -9.34
C PHE A 183 7.65 10.61 -9.22
N SER A 184 8.32 11.07 -8.15
CA SER A 184 8.54 12.50 -7.88
C SER A 184 9.11 13.22 -9.11
N SER A 185 8.51 14.35 -9.45
CA SER A 185 8.91 15.18 -10.58
C SER A 185 8.51 16.62 -10.31
N ILE A 186 9.06 17.55 -11.08
CA ILE A 186 8.69 18.98 -11.00
C ILE A 186 7.17 19.17 -11.18
N GLU A 187 6.53 18.40 -12.06
CA GLU A 187 5.08 18.47 -12.28
C GLU A 187 4.30 18.04 -11.04
N ILE A 188 4.66 16.88 -10.44
CA ILE A 188 3.97 16.38 -9.25
C ILE A 188 4.22 17.33 -8.07
N ASP A 189 5.44 17.84 -7.89
CA ASP A 189 5.76 18.82 -6.86
C ASP A 189 4.86 20.07 -6.95
N ASN A 190 4.61 20.58 -8.17
CA ASN A 190 3.73 21.73 -8.38
C ASN A 190 2.27 21.42 -7.99
N LYS A 191 1.80 20.20 -8.30
CA LYS A 191 0.47 19.73 -7.90
C LYS A 191 0.38 19.58 -6.36
N ILE A 192 1.41 19.04 -5.73
CA ILE A 192 1.49 18.90 -4.27
C ILE A 192 1.54 20.28 -3.59
N ARG A 193 2.31 21.25 -4.09
CA ARG A 193 2.31 22.63 -3.60
C ARG A 193 0.91 23.26 -3.67
N SER A 194 0.21 23.05 -4.77
CA SER A 194 -1.17 23.52 -4.94
C SER A 194 -2.11 22.89 -3.91
N LEU A 195 -2.00 21.56 -3.71
CA LEU A 195 -2.79 20.83 -2.73
C LEU A 195 -2.54 21.34 -1.31
N VAL A 196 -1.27 21.47 -0.92
CA VAL A 196 -0.86 21.98 0.39
C VAL A 196 -1.43 23.36 0.64
N ASN A 197 -1.35 24.27 -0.33
CA ASN A 197 -1.89 25.61 -0.19
C ASN A 197 -3.40 25.59 0.03
N ILE A 198 -4.15 24.83 -0.77
CA ILE A 198 -5.60 24.69 -0.62
C ILE A 198 -5.95 24.14 0.76
N VAL A 199 -5.36 23.00 1.14
CA VAL A 199 -5.65 22.34 2.42
C VAL A 199 -5.26 23.22 3.61
N SER A 200 -4.11 23.91 3.55
CA SER A 200 -3.64 24.78 4.65
C SER A 200 -4.54 25.99 4.84
N VAL A 201 -4.99 26.64 3.76
CA VAL A 201 -5.95 27.75 3.83
C VAL A 201 -7.25 27.29 4.49
N ARG A 202 -7.76 26.11 4.10
CA ARG A 202 -9.01 25.55 4.66
C ARG A 202 -8.87 25.14 6.12
N TYR A 203 -7.75 24.50 6.47
CA TYR A 203 -7.43 24.17 7.86
C TYR A 203 -7.33 25.43 8.73
N ASN A 204 -6.68 26.49 8.24
CA ASN A 204 -6.57 27.73 9.00
C ASN A 204 -7.92 28.44 9.17
N ALA A 205 -8.84 28.30 8.21
CA ALA A 205 -10.22 28.79 8.33
C ALA A 205 -11.06 27.97 9.32
N ASN A 206 -10.80 26.67 9.46
CA ASN A 206 -11.44 25.79 10.44
C ASN A 206 -10.44 24.80 11.02
N LYS A 207 -9.74 25.20 12.08
CA LYS A 207 -8.72 24.38 12.75
C LYS A 207 -9.28 23.13 13.42
N LEU A 208 -10.60 23.01 13.52
CA LEU A 208 -11.30 21.87 14.12
C LEU A 208 -11.63 20.77 13.11
N SER A 209 -11.32 20.96 11.83
CA SER A 209 -11.63 19.97 10.78
C SER A 209 -10.67 18.78 10.82
N ASP A 210 -11.18 17.61 11.19
CA ASP A 210 -10.44 16.35 11.18
C ASP A 210 -9.95 15.99 9.77
N PHE A 211 -10.78 16.23 8.76
CA PHE A 211 -10.43 15.98 7.36
C PHE A 211 -9.18 16.75 6.93
N TYR A 212 -9.13 18.08 7.12
CA TYR A 212 -7.97 18.87 6.70
C TYR A 212 -6.72 18.57 7.55
N MET A 213 -6.91 18.24 8.84
CA MET A 213 -5.83 17.73 9.68
C MET A 213 -5.28 16.39 9.17
N GLY A 214 -6.15 15.47 8.76
CA GLY A 214 -5.81 14.19 8.14
C GLY A 214 -5.03 14.37 6.84
N CYS A 215 -5.51 15.24 5.95
CA CYS A 215 -4.82 15.61 4.70
C CYS A 215 -3.40 16.12 4.95
N ILE A 216 -3.21 17.09 5.86
CA ILE A 216 -1.87 17.65 6.17
C ILE A 216 -0.97 16.55 6.74
N SER A 217 -1.50 15.74 7.65
CA SER A 217 -0.75 14.65 8.27
C SER A 217 -0.33 13.57 7.28
N ALA A 218 -1.17 13.28 6.28
CA ALA A 218 -0.90 12.31 5.24
C ALA A 218 0.14 12.80 4.23
N MET A 219 0.06 14.07 3.82
CA MET A 219 0.95 14.68 2.83
C MET A 219 2.44 14.60 3.21
N GLN A 220 2.79 14.54 4.49
CA GLN A 220 4.18 14.33 4.93
C GLN A 220 4.81 13.03 4.36
N GLY A 221 3.99 12.08 3.91
CA GLY A 221 4.46 10.84 3.30
C GLY A 221 5.14 11.06 1.95
N TYR A 222 4.97 12.23 1.33
CA TYR A 222 5.57 12.56 0.04
C TYR A 222 7.02 13.04 0.20
N VAL A 223 7.94 12.38 -0.51
CA VAL A 223 9.31 12.83 -0.71
C VAL A 223 9.38 13.50 -2.08
N ALA A 224 9.56 14.82 -2.06
CA ALA A 224 9.53 15.67 -3.24
C ALA A 224 10.83 15.63 -4.03
N TYR A 225 10.73 15.98 -5.32
CA TYR A 225 11.91 16.17 -6.17
C TYR A 225 12.71 17.41 -5.71
N ASP A 226 12.01 18.49 -5.35
CA ASP A 226 12.55 19.64 -4.66
C ASP A 226 12.55 19.42 -3.14
N PRO A 227 13.73 19.27 -2.49
CA PRO A 227 13.81 18.98 -1.06
C PRO A 227 13.12 20.02 -0.17
N SER A 228 13.04 21.27 -0.62
CA SER A 228 12.38 22.35 0.14
C SER A 228 10.89 22.08 0.34
N LEU A 229 10.25 21.38 -0.60
CA LEU A 229 8.85 20.99 -0.48
C LEU A 229 8.69 19.93 0.60
N THR A 230 9.54 18.91 0.65
CA THR A 230 9.53 17.89 1.71
C THR A 230 9.59 18.54 3.09
N ASP A 231 10.48 19.52 3.29
CA ASP A 231 10.61 20.25 4.56
C ASP A 231 9.35 21.06 4.91
N ILE A 232 8.63 21.60 3.92
CA ILE A 232 7.35 22.29 4.14
C ILE A 232 6.29 21.29 4.62
N LEU A 233 6.21 20.12 3.99
CA LEU A 233 5.23 19.08 4.33
C LEU A 233 5.42 18.57 5.75
N VAL A 234 6.67 18.31 6.15
CA VAL A 234 7.01 17.89 7.52
C VAL A 234 6.64 18.96 8.54
N ARG A 235 7.05 20.23 8.31
CA ARG A 235 6.73 21.35 9.23
C ARG A 235 5.23 21.61 9.35
N ASN A 236 4.48 21.50 8.26
CA ASN A 236 3.02 21.65 8.31
C ASN A 236 2.37 20.59 9.19
N ARG A 237 2.83 19.34 9.12
CA ARG A 237 2.36 18.25 9.98
C ARG A 237 2.71 18.50 11.44
N GLU A 238 3.93 18.96 11.74
CA GLU A 238 4.32 19.32 13.11
C GLU A 238 3.44 20.42 13.69
N ALA A 239 3.14 21.48 12.92
CA ALA A 239 2.28 22.57 13.34
C ALA A 239 0.83 22.12 13.60
N VAL A 240 0.32 21.18 12.82
CA VAL A 240 -1.02 20.61 13.03
C VAL A 240 -1.06 19.75 14.30
N VAL A 241 -0.03 18.92 14.52
CA VAL A 241 0.07 18.07 15.72
C VAL A 241 0.24 18.91 17.00
N SER A 242 1.02 19.99 16.96
CA SER A 242 1.15 20.88 18.14
C SER A 242 -0.19 21.53 18.48
N ASN A 243 -0.94 22.02 17.47
CA ASN A 243 -2.25 22.61 17.68
C ASN A 243 -3.28 21.61 18.23
N SER A 244 -3.19 20.32 17.90
CA SER A 244 -4.08 19.30 18.48
C SER A 244 -3.76 19.00 19.94
N ILE A 245 -2.47 18.94 20.30
CA ILE A 245 -2.03 18.72 21.70
C ILE A 245 -2.43 19.90 22.58
N ASP A 246 -2.29 21.14 22.07
CA ASP A 246 -2.74 22.33 22.77
C ASP A 246 -4.25 22.33 22.98
N ARG A 247 -5.05 21.79 22.04
CA ARG A 247 -6.50 21.65 22.21
C ARG A 247 -6.87 20.65 23.30
N ASP A 248 -6.19 19.50 23.36
CA ASP A 248 -6.43 18.50 24.40
C ASP A 248 -6.02 19.02 25.79
N SER A 249 -4.97 19.83 25.87
CA SER A 249 -4.53 20.47 27.13
C SER A 249 -5.36 21.69 27.52
N SER A 250 -5.99 22.39 26.56
CA SER A 250 -6.90 23.52 26.81
C SER A 250 -8.33 23.08 27.21
N GLY A 251 -8.61 21.77 27.13
CA GLY A 251 -9.86 21.15 27.57
C GLY A 251 -9.96 20.90 29.07
N ASP A 252 -8.86 21.05 29.83
CA ASP A 252 -8.85 21.01 31.29
C ASP A 252 -9.33 22.35 31.87
N SER A 253 -10.58 22.71 31.55
CA SER A 253 -11.40 23.33 32.58
C SER A 253 -11.59 22.27 33.67
N SER A 254 -11.40 22.66 34.92
CA SER A 254 -11.56 21.85 36.13
C SER A 254 -13.01 21.36 36.33
N GLY A 255 -13.52 20.59 35.36
CA GLY A 255 -14.76 19.85 35.41
C GLY A 255 -14.49 18.58 36.19
N MET A 256 -14.91 18.59 37.45
CA MET A 256 -14.85 17.46 38.37
C MET A 256 -15.20 16.15 37.64
N SER A 257 -14.21 15.26 37.47
CA SER A 257 -14.36 14.05 36.65
C SER A 257 -15.61 13.27 37.06
N GLY A 258 -16.31 12.65 36.11
CA GLY A 258 -17.50 11.83 36.40
C GLY A 258 -17.25 10.73 37.46
N LYS A 259 -15.99 10.31 37.63
CA LYS A 259 -15.57 9.41 38.71
C LYS A 259 -15.64 10.10 40.08
N THR A 260 -15.22 11.37 40.18
CA THR A 260 -15.32 12.17 41.41
C THR A 260 -16.77 12.47 41.77
N ILE A 261 -17.64 12.78 40.79
CA ILE A 261 -19.10 12.92 41.01
C ILE A 261 -19.69 11.60 41.52
N PHE A 262 -19.32 10.47 40.92
CA PHE A 262 -19.77 9.15 41.37
C PHE A 262 -19.33 8.86 42.82
N PHE A 263 -18.10 9.18 43.20
CA PHE A 263 -17.62 9.01 44.59
C PHE A 263 -18.34 9.93 45.59
N ILE A 264 -18.68 11.17 45.21
CA ILE A 264 -19.44 12.09 46.06
C ILE A 264 -20.88 11.57 46.28
N VAL A 265 -21.54 11.08 45.23
CA VAL A 265 -22.87 10.47 45.34
C VAL A 265 -22.84 9.24 46.26
N LEU A 266 -21.81 8.38 46.11
CA LEU A 266 -21.65 7.19 46.93
C LEU A 266 -21.36 7.52 48.41
N ALA A 267 -20.61 8.59 48.66
CA ALA A 267 -20.35 9.11 50.01
C ALA A 267 -21.63 9.66 50.65
N LEU A 268 -22.44 10.43 49.91
CA LEU A 268 -23.73 10.94 50.39
C LEU A 268 -24.72 9.80 50.71
N ILE A 269 -24.78 8.78 49.87
CA ILE A 269 -25.61 7.58 50.13
C ILE A 269 -25.16 6.87 51.42
N LYS A 270 -23.84 6.72 51.64
CA LYS A 270 -23.31 6.12 52.88
C LYS A 270 -23.63 6.95 54.12
N VAL A 271 -23.57 8.27 54.04
CA VAL A 271 -23.92 9.17 55.15
C VAL A 271 -25.40 9.09 55.47
N VAL A 272 -26.27 9.11 54.45
CA VAL A 272 -27.73 8.94 54.64
C VAL A 272 -28.06 7.55 55.23
N ALA A 273 -27.38 6.49 54.78
CA ALA A 273 -27.55 5.14 55.34
C ALA A 273 -27.07 5.04 56.80
N LEU A 274 -26.03 5.79 57.18
CA LEU A 274 -25.56 5.90 58.57
C LEU A 274 -26.59 6.64 59.45
N PHE A 275 -27.15 7.75 58.97
CA PHE A 275 -28.20 8.47 59.69
C PHE A 275 -29.49 7.66 59.83
N ALA A 276 -29.87 6.88 58.81
CA ALA A 276 -31.02 5.98 58.87
C ALA A 276 -30.82 4.83 59.90
N LYS A 277 -29.57 4.40 60.13
CA LYS A 277 -29.23 3.41 61.17
C LYS A 277 -29.16 4.00 62.58
N CYS A 278 -28.92 5.30 62.71
CA CYS A 278 -28.93 6.00 64.00
C CYS A 278 -30.32 6.48 64.43
N SER A 279 -31.33 6.51 63.54
CA SER A 279 -32.71 6.87 63.91
C SER A 279 -33.58 5.65 64.26
N SER A 280 -33.02 4.43 64.24
CA SER A 280 -33.74 3.19 64.58
C SER A 280 -33.31 2.59 65.93
N HIS A 281 -32.83 3.42 66.85
CA HIS A 281 -32.50 3.04 68.23
C HIS A 281 -33.09 4.04 69.22
#